data_AF-A0A2V9AJY2-F1
#
_entry.id   AF-A0A2V9AJY2-F1
#
_cell.length_a   1.000
_cell.length_b   1.000
_cell.length_c   1.000
_cell.angle_alpha   90.00
_cell.angle_beta   90.00
_cell.angle_gamma   90.00
#
_symmetry.space_group_name_H-M   'P 1'
#
loop_
_entity.id
_entity.type
_entity.pdbx_description
1 polymer ?
#
loop_
_entity_poly.entity_id
_entity_poly.type
_entity_poly.pdbx_seq_one_letter_code
_entity_poly.pdbx_strand_id
1 'polypeptide(L)'
;MSTYVRTNLSARGLKTLLNLVNVTLVRQQIYLEVLVCSNSLTYMLFYDKHLPAMSTPAKKKALLASGTLNPHPEAVRSDLFKTEFFDPCDLAQVKYEMLRAHKVDEDPVAEACRQFGFSRETFYRIERAFHELGFCSFLPAKRGRKGPIKLKGEVLEFALAKQKEDPDLDPGRLADLIRERYGIPIHRTTVLRGMKKKRRSPTKKSARSVRRKRQPNAGDL
;
A
#
# COMPACT_ATOMS: atom_id res chain seq x y z
N MET A 1 47.12 -54.90 -24.63
CA MET A 1 46.01 -55.68 -25.21
C MET A 1 44.93 -55.82 -24.14
N SER A 2 43.87 -55.02 -24.23
CA SER A 2 42.76 -55.02 -23.26
C SER A 2 41.66 -55.97 -23.75
N THR A 3 41.43 -57.06 -23.02
CA THR A 3 40.42 -58.08 -23.33
C THR A 3 39.07 -57.66 -22.73
N TYR A 4 38.13 -57.31 -23.60
CA TYR A 4 36.76 -56.98 -23.23
C TYR A 4 35.93 -58.26 -23.10
N VAL A 5 35.65 -58.69 -21.87
CA VAL A 5 34.77 -59.85 -21.60
C VAL A 5 33.33 -59.45 -21.87
N ARG A 6 32.74 -60.00 -22.94
CA ARG A 6 31.32 -59.81 -23.29
C ARG A 6 30.45 -60.72 -22.43
N THR A 7 29.78 -60.18 -21.42
CA THR A 7 28.76 -60.88 -20.65
C THR A 7 27.48 -60.98 -21.48
N ASN A 8 27.15 -62.19 -21.96
CA ASN A 8 25.89 -62.44 -22.69
C ASN A 8 24.74 -62.64 -21.69
N LEU A 9 23.96 -61.59 -21.43
CA LEU A 9 22.66 -61.73 -20.76
C LEU A 9 21.65 -62.36 -21.73
N SER A 10 21.11 -63.53 -21.36
CA SER A 10 20.04 -64.22 -22.10
C SER A 10 18.80 -63.32 -22.28
N ALA A 11 18.10 -63.47 -23.42
CA ALA A 11 16.86 -62.74 -23.72
C ALA A 11 15.76 -62.91 -22.65
N ARG A 12 15.78 -64.02 -21.89
CA ARG A 12 14.90 -64.20 -20.71
C ARG A 12 15.33 -63.33 -19.53
N GLY A 13 16.64 -63.20 -19.29
CA GLY A 13 17.19 -62.32 -18.25
C GLY A 13 16.92 -60.84 -18.53
N LEU A 14 17.00 -60.42 -19.80
CA LEU A 14 16.63 -59.05 -20.21
C LEU A 14 15.14 -58.76 -20.00
N LYS A 15 14.23 -59.72 -20.28
CA LYS A 15 12.79 -59.57 -19.99
C LYS A 15 12.48 -59.48 -18.50
N THR A 16 13.15 -60.28 -17.66
CA THR A 16 12.96 -60.24 -16.21
C THR A 16 13.48 -58.92 -15.62
N LEU A 17 14.62 -58.42 -16.09
CA LEU A 17 15.16 -57.13 -15.67
C LEU A 17 14.29 -55.97 -16.14
N LEU A 18 13.78 -55.99 -17.38
CA LEU A 18 12.80 -55.01 -17.85
C LEU A 18 11.52 -55.03 -17.02
N ASN A 19 10.98 -56.21 -16.67
CA ASN A 19 9.81 -56.31 -15.80
C ASN A 19 10.08 -55.81 -14.37
N LEU A 20 11.26 -56.11 -13.80
CA LEU A 20 11.63 -55.61 -12.48
C LEU A 20 11.78 -54.08 -12.48
N VAL A 21 12.40 -53.51 -13.51
CA VAL A 21 12.52 -52.05 -13.70
C VAL A 21 11.16 -51.39 -13.92
N ASN A 22 10.23 -52.05 -14.63
CA ASN A 22 8.88 -51.54 -14.84
C ASN A 22 8.06 -51.58 -13.55
N VAL A 23 8.17 -52.65 -12.76
CA VAL A 23 7.50 -52.77 -11.45
C VAL A 23 8.06 -51.78 -10.43
N THR A 24 9.38 -51.49 -10.44
CA THR A 24 9.97 -50.47 -9.57
C THR A 24 9.63 -49.04 -10.02
N LEU A 25 9.58 -48.77 -11.33
CA LEU A 25 9.11 -47.48 -11.87
C LEU A 25 7.64 -47.24 -11.55
N VAL A 26 6.77 -48.24 -11.74
CA VAL A 26 5.35 -48.15 -11.37
C VAL A 26 5.18 -47.97 -9.86
N ARG A 27 5.98 -48.65 -9.01
CA ARG A 27 6.00 -48.37 -7.57
C ARG A 27 6.47 -46.96 -7.25
N GLN A 28 7.53 -46.46 -7.87
CA GLN A 28 8.00 -45.08 -7.66
C GLN A 28 6.98 -44.03 -8.11
N GLN A 29 6.29 -44.27 -9.23
CA GLN A 29 5.21 -43.41 -9.73
C GLN A 29 4.03 -43.35 -8.75
N ILE A 30 3.59 -44.51 -8.23
CA ILE A 30 2.51 -44.60 -7.23
C ILE A 30 2.93 -43.94 -5.90
N TYR A 31 4.18 -44.09 -5.46
CA TYR A 31 4.68 -43.42 -4.25
C TYR A 31 4.73 -41.90 -4.41
N LEU A 32 5.06 -41.37 -5.60
CA LEU A 32 5.01 -39.91 -5.87
C LEU A 32 3.57 -39.37 -5.84
N GLU A 33 2.62 -40.10 -6.46
CA GLU A 33 1.20 -39.73 -6.48
C GLU A 33 0.59 -39.77 -5.07
N VAL A 34 0.90 -40.79 -4.27
CA VAL A 34 0.42 -40.91 -2.88
C VAL A 34 1.07 -39.87 -1.97
N LEU A 35 2.34 -39.52 -2.15
CA LEU A 35 3.02 -38.46 -1.37
C LEU A 35 2.46 -37.06 -1.71
N VAL A 36 2.15 -36.79 -2.98
CA VAL A 36 1.50 -35.54 -3.42
C VAL A 36 0.06 -35.45 -2.91
N CYS A 37 -0.69 -36.56 -2.92
CA CYS A 37 -2.05 -36.61 -2.35
C CYS A 37 -2.06 -36.49 -0.81
N SER A 38 -1.06 -37.04 -0.12
CA SER A 38 -0.88 -36.86 1.33
C SER A 38 -0.58 -35.40 1.67
N ASN A 39 0.30 -34.75 0.90
CA ASN A 39 0.63 -33.33 1.10
C ASN A 39 -0.54 -32.42 0.76
N SER A 40 -1.34 -32.74 -0.27
CA SER A 40 -2.53 -31.98 -0.66
C SER A 40 -3.66 -32.11 0.36
N LEU A 41 -3.90 -33.29 0.93
CA LEU A 41 -4.94 -33.48 1.93
C LEU A 41 -4.57 -32.86 3.28
N THR A 42 -3.28 -32.84 3.62
CA THR A 42 -2.77 -32.13 4.81
C THR A 42 -2.80 -30.62 4.62
N TYR A 43 -2.53 -30.11 3.41
CA TYR A 43 -2.72 -28.70 3.07
C TYR A 43 -4.21 -28.34 3.18
N MET A 44 -5.09 -29.09 2.53
CA MET A 44 -6.54 -28.81 2.56
C MET A 44 -7.13 -28.91 3.98
N LEU A 45 -6.79 -29.94 4.78
CA LEU A 45 -7.30 -30.08 6.15
C LEU A 45 -6.68 -29.08 7.15
N PHE A 46 -5.54 -28.45 6.84
CA PHE A 46 -4.96 -27.37 7.63
C PHE A 46 -5.59 -26.00 7.29
N TYR A 47 -5.98 -25.79 6.03
CA TYR A 47 -6.65 -24.55 5.58
C TYR A 47 -8.19 -24.57 5.73
N ASP A 48 -8.80 -25.74 5.93
CA ASP A 48 -10.27 -25.93 6.04
C ASP A 48 -10.83 -25.69 7.45
N LYS A 49 -10.06 -25.04 8.35
CA LYS A 49 -10.67 -24.35 9.49
C LYS A 49 -10.92 -22.91 9.11
N HIS A 50 -12.13 -22.68 8.59
CA HIS A 50 -12.85 -21.40 8.56
C HIS A 50 -12.35 -20.39 9.62
N LEU A 51 -11.29 -19.67 9.29
CA LEU A 51 -10.92 -18.45 9.97
C LEU A 51 -11.58 -17.37 9.11
N PRO A 52 -12.67 -16.74 9.55
CA PRO A 52 -13.20 -15.61 8.79
C PRO A 52 -12.04 -14.63 8.62
N ALA A 53 -11.92 -14.05 7.42
CA ALA A 53 -10.92 -13.06 7.01
C ALA A 53 -11.00 -11.80 7.89
N MET A 54 -10.72 -11.97 9.18
CA MET A 54 -10.79 -10.99 10.23
C MET A 54 -9.36 -10.56 10.48
N SER A 55 -9.09 -9.32 10.13
CA SER A 55 -7.84 -8.64 10.47
C SER A 55 -7.46 -8.91 11.93
N THR A 56 -6.26 -9.46 12.15
CA THR A 56 -5.78 -9.76 13.50
C THR A 56 -5.75 -8.48 14.35
N PRO A 57 -5.89 -8.55 15.69
CA PRO A 57 -5.83 -7.37 16.54
C PRO A 57 -4.57 -6.52 16.32
N ALA A 58 -3.43 -7.18 16.06
CA ALA A 58 -2.17 -6.53 15.72
C ALA A 58 -2.25 -5.77 14.38
N LYS A 59 -2.81 -6.41 13.33
CA LYS A 59 -3.01 -5.78 12.02
C LYS A 59 -3.99 -4.60 12.11
N LYS A 60 -5.12 -4.75 12.79
CA LYS A 60 -6.08 -3.64 13.03
C LYS A 60 -5.40 -2.46 13.73
N LYS A 61 -4.57 -2.71 14.74
CA LYS A 61 -3.80 -1.67 15.43
C LYS A 61 -2.82 -0.97 14.49
N ALA A 62 -2.13 -1.72 13.63
CA ALA A 62 -1.22 -1.16 12.63
C ALA A 62 -1.97 -0.29 11.61
N LEU A 63 -3.10 -0.77 11.08
CA LEU A 63 -3.97 -0.04 10.15
C LEU A 63 -4.55 1.23 10.79
N LEU A 64 -4.92 1.19 12.07
CA LEU A 64 -5.37 2.36 12.80
C LEU A 64 -4.24 3.40 12.94
N ALA A 65 -3.04 2.95 13.29
CA ALA A 65 -1.86 3.81 13.47
C ALA A 65 -1.39 4.45 12.15
N SER A 66 -1.44 3.72 11.04
CA SER A 66 -1.16 4.25 9.70
C SER A 66 -2.29 5.11 9.15
N GLY A 67 -3.49 5.03 9.74
CA GLY A 67 -4.70 5.70 9.28
C GLY A 67 -5.33 5.07 8.04
N THR A 68 -5.04 3.81 7.76
CA THR A 68 -5.59 3.02 6.65
C THR A 68 -6.63 1.99 7.11
N LEU A 69 -7.08 2.04 8.36
CA LEU A 69 -8.20 1.22 8.83
C LEU A 69 -9.50 1.65 8.11
N ASN A 70 -10.20 0.68 7.53
CA ASN A 70 -11.53 0.87 6.97
C ASN A 70 -12.54 1.07 8.12
N PRO A 71 -13.26 2.21 8.18
CA PRO A 71 -14.28 2.42 9.20
C PRO A 71 -15.53 1.55 9.02
N HIS A 72 -15.77 1.05 7.79
CA HIS A 72 -16.96 0.27 7.42
C HIS A 72 -16.59 -1.03 6.69
N PRO A 73 -15.89 -1.97 7.34
CA PRO A 73 -15.54 -3.26 6.73
C PRO A 73 -16.78 -4.05 6.29
N GLU A 74 -17.91 -3.92 7.00
CA GLU A 74 -19.19 -4.56 6.68
C GLU A 74 -19.83 -4.07 5.37
N ALA A 75 -19.40 -2.92 4.86
CA ALA A 75 -19.88 -2.41 3.58
C ALA A 75 -19.20 -3.09 2.38
N VAL A 76 -18.12 -3.85 2.60
CA VAL A 76 -17.42 -4.62 1.57
C VAL A 76 -18.14 -5.96 1.39
N ARG A 77 -18.81 -6.11 0.24
CA ARG A 77 -19.67 -7.25 -0.12
C ARG A 77 -19.09 -8.14 -1.21
N SER A 78 -17.98 -7.75 -1.82
CA SER A 78 -17.28 -8.56 -2.83
C SER A 78 -16.88 -9.93 -2.26
N ASP A 79 -17.15 -10.99 -3.01
CA ASP A 79 -16.80 -12.36 -2.62
C ASP A 79 -15.29 -12.58 -2.46
N LEU A 80 -14.46 -11.75 -3.11
CA LEU A 80 -13.01 -11.76 -2.94
C LEU A 80 -12.61 -11.64 -1.45
N PHE A 81 -13.33 -10.82 -0.68
CA PHE A 81 -13.07 -10.55 0.73
C PHE A 81 -13.52 -11.68 1.68
N LYS A 82 -14.03 -12.79 1.14
CA LYS A 82 -14.28 -14.03 1.89
C LYS A 82 -13.05 -14.94 1.92
N THR A 83 -12.05 -14.69 1.07
CA THR A 83 -10.79 -15.45 1.03
C THR A 83 -9.75 -14.88 2.00
N GLU A 84 -8.74 -15.68 2.36
CA GLU A 84 -7.75 -15.32 3.38
C GLU A 84 -6.87 -14.10 3.01
N PHE A 85 -6.66 -13.86 1.71
CA PHE A 85 -5.73 -12.83 1.24
C PHE A 85 -6.30 -11.40 1.36
N PHE A 86 -7.61 -11.24 1.21
CA PHE A 86 -8.26 -9.93 1.18
C PHE A 86 -8.85 -9.59 2.56
N ASP A 87 -8.57 -8.38 3.04
CA ASP A 87 -8.96 -7.94 4.37
C ASP A 87 -9.88 -6.71 4.28
N PRO A 88 -11.16 -6.83 4.67
CA PRO A 88 -12.11 -5.73 4.55
C PRO A 88 -11.77 -4.58 5.50
N CYS A 89 -10.93 -4.81 6.52
CA CYS A 89 -10.42 -3.77 7.41
C CYS A 89 -9.29 -2.94 6.78
N ASP A 90 -8.64 -3.40 5.71
CA ASP A 90 -7.57 -2.66 5.03
C ASP A 90 -8.15 -1.76 3.93
N LEU A 91 -8.38 -0.49 4.25
CA LEU A 91 -9.00 0.46 3.33
C LEU A 91 -8.18 0.67 2.06
N ALA A 92 -6.85 0.52 2.10
CA ALA A 92 -6.03 0.68 0.91
C ALA A 92 -6.23 -0.49 -0.05
N GLN A 93 -6.31 -1.72 0.48
CA GLN A 93 -6.62 -2.91 -0.31
C GLN A 93 -8.02 -2.83 -0.91
N VAL A 94 -9.04 -2.45 -0.12
CA VAL A 94 -10.42 -2.32 -0.62
C VAL A 94 -10.51 -1.30 -1.77
N LYS A 95 -9.83 -0.15 -1.65
CA LYS A 95 -9.80 0.86 -2.74
C LYS A 95 -9.11 0.34 -4.00
N TYR A 96 -8.00 -0.37 -3.83
CA TYR A 96 -7.25 -0.94 -4.95
C TYR A 96 -8.10 -1.98 -5.69
N GLU A 97 -8.70 -2.93 -4.96
CA GLU A 97 -9.52 -3.98 -5.55
C GLU A 97 -10.79 -3.43 -6.22
N MET A 98 -11.39 -2.36 -5.67
CA MET A 98 -12.49 -1.66 -6.34
C MET A 98 -12.09 -1.10 -7.72
N LEU A 99 -10.91 -0.46 -7.80
CA LEU A 99 -10.43 0.05 -9.08
C LEU A 99 -10.02 -1.09 -10.02
N ARG A 100 -9.41 -2.16 -9.50
CA ARG A 100 -9.03 -3.35 -10.27
C ARG A 100 -10.26 -4.02 -10.88
N ALA A 101 -11.33 -4.22 -10.09
CA ALA A 101 -12.58 -4.80 -10.58
C ALA A 101 -13.13 -4.01 -11.78
N HIS A 102 -13.18 -2.68 -11.68
CA HIS A 102 -13.63 -1.87 -12.82
C HIS A 102 -12.65 -1.88 -14.02
N LYS A 103 -11.33 -1.82 -13.77
CA LYS A 103 -10.33 -1.63 -14.84
C LYS A 103 -9.85 -2.92 -15.51
N VAL A 104 -9.89 -4.03 -14.79
CA VAL A 104 -9.35 -5.32 -15.22
C VAL A 104 -10.49 -6.30 -15.47
N ASP A 105 -11.49 -6.34 -14.57
CA ASP A 105 -12.63 -7.25 -14.72
C ASP A 105 -13.80 -6.58 -15.48
N GLU A 106 -13.62 -5.32 -15.89
CA GLU A 106 -14.57 -4.51 -16.67
C GLU A 106 -15.94 -4.31 -15.98
N ASP A 107 -15.99 -4.48 -14.66
CA ASP A 107 -17.21 -4.26 -13.88
C ASP A 107 -17.74 -2.84 -14.08
N PRO A 108 -19.06 -2.64 -14.28
CA PRO A 108 -19.64 -1.31 -14.29
C PRO A 108 -19.30 -0.56 -13.00
N VAL A 109 -18.98 0.74 -13.09
CA VAL A 109 -18.64 1.56 -11.91
C VAL A 109 -19.68 1.45 -10.79
N ALA A 110 -20.96 1.36 -11.15
CA ALA A 110 -22.05 1.19 -10.20
C ALA A 110 -21.96 -0.13 -9.41
N GLU A 111 -21.53 -1.20 -10.08
CA GLU A 111 -21.38 -2.53 -9.47
C GLU A 111 -20.14 -2.57 -8.58
N ALA A 112 -18.99 -2.09 -9.07
CA ALA A 112 -17.80 -1.95 -8.22
C ALA A 112 -18.08 -1.10 -6.97
N CYS A 113 -18.80 0.01 -7.10
CA CYS A 113 -19.23 0.81 -5.95
C CYS A 113 -20.07 0.00 -4.94
N ARG A 114 -21.03 -0.81 -5.42
CA ARG A 114 -21.87 -1.67 -4.57
C ARG A 114 -21.07 -2.75 -3.86
N GLN A 115 -20.16 -3.42 -4.57
CA GLN A 115 -19.38 -4.53 -4.02
C GLN A 115 -18.37 -4.06 -2.97
N PHE A 116 -17.82 -2.85 -3.11
CA PHE A 116 -16.74 -2.36 -2.25
C PHE A 116 -17.18 -1.29 -1.24
N GLY A 117 -18.47 -0.94 -1.21
CA GLY A 117 -19.04 -0.05 -0.20
C GLY A 117 -18.74 1.44 -0.41
N PHE A 118 -18.61 1.89 -1.67
CA PHE A 118 -18.30 3.29 -2.01
C PHE A 118 -19.42 3.95 -2.82
N SER A 119 -19.47 5.29 -2.79
CA SER A 119 -20.29 6.07 -3.73
C SER A 119 -19.56 6.28 -5.05
N ARG A 120 -20.31 6.50 -6.15
CA ARG A 120 -19.75 6.83 -7.46
C ARG A 120 -18.87 8.08 -7.44
N GLU A 121 -19.27 9.11 -6.68
CA GLU A 121 -18.45 10.31 -6.50
C GLU A 121 -17.10 9.98 -5.86
N THR A 122 -17.11 9.14 -4.81
CA THR A 122 -15.89 8.72 -4.13
C THR A 122 -15.02 7.86 -5.05
N PHE A 123 -15.62 6.99 -5.86
CA PHE A 123 -14.93 6.22 -6.89
C PHE A 123 -14.13 7.14 -7.82
N TYR A 124 -14.76 8.12 -8.47
CA TYR A 124 -14.07 9.00 -9.42
C TYR A 124 -12.98 9.84 -8.76
N ARG A 125 -13.17 10.24 -7.50
CA ARG A 125 -12.13 10.92 -6.73
C ARG A 125 -10.92 10.02 -6.45
N ILE A 126 -11.17 8.77 -6.08
CA ILE A 126 -10.12 7.76 -5.83
C ILE A 126 -9.39 7.41 -7.12
N GLU A 127 -10.12 7.16 -8.21
CA GLU A 127 -9.57 6.85 -9.53
C GLU A 127 -8.63 7.97 -10.01
N ARG A 128 -9.10 9.22 -9.96
CA ARG A 128 -8.28 10.38 -10.32
C ARG A 128 -7.01 10.47 -9.46
N ALA A 129 -7.15 10.34 -8.14
CA ALA A 129 -6.00 10.41 -7.25
C ALA A 129 -5.01 9.26 -7.49
N PHE A 130 -5.50 8.06 -7.81
CA PHE A 130 -4.67 6.92 -8.17
C PHE A 130 -3.94 7.15 -9.50
N HIS A 131 -4.60 7.73 -10.50
CA HIS A 131 -3.95 8.09 -11.76
C HIS A 131 -2.84 9.15 -11.55
N GLU A 132 -3.05 10.13 -10.68
CA GLU A 132 -2.07 11.21 -10.43
C GLU A 132 -0.91 10.80 -9.52
N LEU A 133 -1.17 10.00 -8.48
CA LEU A 133 -0.23 9.73 -7.39
C LEU A 133 0.09 8.24 -7.20
N GLY A 134 -0.52 7.36 -7.98
CA GLY A 134 -0.43 5.91 -7.84
C GLY A 134 -1.00 5.41 -6.51
N PHE A 135 -0.44 4.30 -6.04
CA PHE A 135 -0.86 3.66 -4.78
C PHE A 135 -0.71 4.56 -3.55
N CYS A 136 0.21 5.54 -3.59
CA CYS A 136 0.39 6.52 -2.51
C CYS A 136 -0.89 7.33 -2.23
N SER A 137 -1.80 7.46 -3.19
CA SER A 137 -3.10 8.12 -3.03
C SER A 137 -4.02 7.46 -1.98
N PHE A 138 -3.81 6.18 -1.69
CA PHE A 138 -4.62 5.45 -0.71
C PHE A 138 -4.18 5.70 0.73
N LEU A 139 -2.97 6.24 0.93
CA LEU A 139 -2.43 6.57 2.23
C LEU A 139 -2.96 7.93 2.73
N PRO A 140 -3.12 8.13 4.04
CA PRO A 140 -3.56 9.41 4.57
C PRO A 140 -2.61 10.54 4.18
N ALA A 141 -3.17 11.61 3.63
CA ALA A 141 -2.43 12.85 3.47
C ALA A 141 -1.97 13.40 4.84
N LYS A 142 -0.89 14.20 4.84
CA LYS A 142 -0.41 14.86 6.06
C LYS A 142 -1.56 15.59 6.76
N ARG A 143 -1.91 15.11 7.96
CA ARG A 143 -2.94 15.71 8.80
C ARG A 143 -2.49 17.10 9.27
N GLY A 144 -3.40 18.06 9.23
CA GLY A 144 -3.20 19.42 9.75
C GLY A 144 -3.50 20.53 8.75
N ARG A 145 -3.67 21.74 9.28
CA ARG A 145 -3.93 22.95 8.48
C ARG A 145 -2.79 23.14 7.46
N LYS A 146 -3.11 23.20 6.16
CA LYS A 146 -2.15 23.33 5.03
C LYS A 146 -1.33 24.64 5.02
N GLY A 147 -1.39 25.46 6.07
CA GLY A 147 -0.65 26.71 6.23
C GLY A 147 -1.49 27.82 6.87
N PRO A 148 -0.92 29.01 7.10
CA PRO A 148 -1.66 30.18 7.54
C PRO A 148 -2.80 30.48 6.56
N ILE A 149 -4.01 30.79 7.06
CA ILE A 149 -5.15 31.12 6.20
C ILE A 149 -5.08 32.60 5.77
N LYS A 150 -4.77 33.48 6.73
CA LYS A 150 -4.83 34.94 6.57
C LYS A 150 -3.58 35.60 5.95
N LEU A 151 -2.43 34.92 6.01
CA LEU A 151 -1.15 35.45 5.50
C LEU A 151 -0.71 34.65 4.28
N LYS A 152 -1.32 34.94 3.14
CA LYS A 152 -1.12 34.29 1.83
C LYS A 152 -1.33 35.31 0.71
N GLY A 153 -0.85 34.99 -0.49
CA GLY A 153 -1.06 35.81 -1.69
C GLY A 153 -0.55 37.24 -1.48
N GLU A 154 -1.36 38.21 -1.89
CA GLU A 154 -1.07 39.64 -1.79
C GLU A 154 -0.73 40.12 -0.37
N VAL A 155 -1.38 39.57 0.66
CA VAL A 155 -1.15 39.96 2.06
C VAL A 155 0.26 39.58 2.50
N LEU A 156 0.74 38.42 2.03
CA LEU A 156 2.10 37.97 2.32
C LEU A 156 3.13 38.79 1.54
N GLU A 157 2.88 39.08 0.26
CA GLU A 157 3.80 39.89 -0.55
C GLU A 157 3.92 41.32 0.00
N PHE A 158 2.80 41.91 0.43
CA PHE A 158 2.81 43.19 1.13
C PHE A 158 3.64 43.14 2.41
N ALA A 159 3.47 42.11 3.22
CA ALA A 159 4.21 41.93 4.45
C ALA A 159 5.73 41.82 4.19
N LEU A 160 6.13 41.13 3.12
CA LEU A 160 7.53 40.98 2.71
C LEU A 160 8.11 42.28 2.15
N ALA A 161 7.34 43.03 1.36
CA ALA A 161 7.76 44.33 0.83
C ALA A 161 8.06 45.31 1.97
N LYS A 162 7.17 45.38 2.98
CA LYS A 162 7.36 46.25 4.15
C LYS A 162 8.58 45.85 4.99
N GLN A 163 8.85 44.56 5.16
CA GLN A 163 10.07 44.10 5.85
C GLN A 163 11.35 44.27 5.00
N LYS A 164 11.24 44.43 3.68
CA LYS A 164 12.39 44.76 2.83
C LYS A 164 12.73 46.25 2.91
N GLU A 165 11.71 47.10 2.98
CA GLU A 165 11.85 48.55 3.19
C GLU A 165 12.44 48.85 4.58
N ASP A 166 11.99 48.12 5.61
CA ASP A 166 12.47 48.25 6.99
C ASP A 166 12.75 46.85 7.59
N PRO A 167 14.03 46.42 7.60
CA PRO A 167 14.43 45.10 8.13
C PRO A 167 14.16 44.88 9.62
N ASP A 168 14.11 45.95 10.42
CA ASP A 168 13.95 45.90 11.87
C ASP A 168 12.47 46.08 12.31
N LEU A 169 11.57 46.19 11.33
CA LEU A 169 10.14 46.38 11.57
C LEU A 169 9.53 45.26 12.44
N ASP A 170 8.92 45.67 13.55
CA ASP A 170 8.27 44.76 14.49
C ASP A 170 7.11 43.98 13.84
N PRO A 171 7.01 42.65 14.03
CA PRO A 171 5.92 41.84 13.50
C PRO A 171 4.51 42.22 14.00
N GLY A 172 4.39 42.87 15.16
CA GLY A 172 3.14 43.46 15.65
C GLY A 172 2.76 44.68 14.83
N ARG A 173 3.71 45.59 14.58
CA ARG A 173 3.48 46.75 13.71
C ARG A 173 3.10 46.33 12.29
N LEU A 174 3.73 45.29 11.77
CA LEU A 174 3.38 44.72 10.46
C LEU A 174 1.95 44.14 10.43
N ALA A 175 1.47 43.58 11.54
CA ALA A 175 0.10 43.13 11.66
C ALA A 175 -0.90 44.29 11.64
N ASP A 176 -0.56 45.43 12.28
CA ASP A 176 -1.37 46.64 12.23
C ASP A 176 -1.46 47.19 10.81
N LEU A 177 -0.33 47.28 10.09
CA LEU A 177 -0.30 47.72 8.69
C LEU A 177 -1.14 46.83 7.77
N ILE A 178 -1.14 45.50 8.01
CA ILE A 178 -1.99 44.57 7.27
C ILE A 178 -3.47 44.82 7.58
N ARG A 179 -3.82 45.09 8.84
CA ARG A 179 -5.19 45.43 9.22
C ARG A 179 -5.62 46.75 8.59
N GLU A 180 -4.77 47.77 8.60
CA GLU A 180 -5.04 49.08 7.99
C GLU A 180 -5.28 48.97 6.48
N ARG A 181 -4.45 48.20 5.76
CA ARG A 181 -4.54 48.09 4.30
C ARG A 181 -5.61 47.12 3.81
N TYR A 182 -5.79 45.98 4.46
CA TYR A 182 -6.64 44.88 3.98
C TYR A 182 -7.86 44.60 4.86
N GLY A 183 -7.99 45.25 6.02
CA GLY A 183 -9.07 44.99 6.98
C GLY A 183 -8.96 43.62 7.67
N ILE A 184 -7.83 42.91 7.53
CA ILE A 184 -7.67 41.54 8.04
C ILE A 184 -6.97 41.59 9.41
N PRO A 185 -7.63 41.21 10.52
CA PRO A 185 -6.96 41.09 11.80
C PRO A 185 -6.07 39.84 11.81
N ILE A 186 -4.76 40.05 11.89
CA ILE A 186 -3.73 39.00 12.00
C ILE A 186 -2.97 39.18 13.33
N HIS A 187 -2.71 38.08 14.03
CA HIS A 187 -1.93 38.13 15.26
C HIS A 187 -0.43 38.20 14.96
N ARG A 188 0.35 38.95 15.76
CA ARG A 188 1.83 39.09 15.62
C ARG A 188 2.55 37.75 15.40
N THR A 189 2.14 36.70 16.12
CA THR A 189 2.76 35.36 16.03
C THR A 189 2.51 34.71 14.67
N THR A 190 1.39 35.01 14.01
CA THR A 190 1.11 34.52 12.66
C THR A 190 1.99 35.20 11.63
N VAL A 191 2.22 36.51 11.77
CA VAL A 191 3.18 37.28 10.94
C VAL A 191 4.58 36.72 11.13
N LEU A 192 5.08 36.67 12.37
CA LEU A 192 6.41 36.14 12.71
C LEU A 192 6.62 34.72 12.15
N ARG A 193 5.68 33.80 12.39
CA ARG A 193 5.78 32.41 11.94
C ARG A 193 5.69 32.28 10.42
N GLY A 194 4.83 33.07 9.77
CA GLY A 194 4.67 33.07 8.32
C GLY A 194 5.93 33.54 7.60
N MET A 195 6.53 34.63 8.07
CA MET A 195 7.76 35.19 7.52
C MET A 195 8.96 34.24 7.71
N LYS A 196 9.09 33.64 8.91
CA LYS A 196 10.14 32.65 9.20
C LYS A 196 10.05 31.39 8.34
N LYS A 197 8.82 30.93 8.04
CA LYS A 197 8.59 29.75 7.20
C LYS A 197 9.06 29.97 5.75
N LYS A 198 8.91 31.19 5.21
CA LYS A 198 9.38 31.53 3.86
C LYS A 198 10.90 31.70 3.79
N ARG A 199 11.52 32.33 4.80
CA ARG A 199 13.00 32.40 4.91
C ARG A 199 13.64 31.00 5.00
N ARG A 200 12.93 30.03 5.60
CA ARG A 200 13.35 28.62 5.70
C ARG A 200 12.90 27.75 4.54
N SER A 201 12.03 28.21 3.64
CA SER A 201 11.69 27.46 2.44
C SER A 201 12.74 27.75 1.39
N PRO A 202 13.60 26.78 1.03
CA PRO A 202 14.38 26.91 -0.18
C PRO A 202 13.40 26.92 -1.37
N THR A 203 13.69 27.76 -2.36
CA THR A 203 13.24 27.62 -3.75
C THR A 203 13.07 26.13 -4.09
N LYS A 204 11.88 25.76 -4.60
CA LYS A 204 11.45 24.40 -5.00
C LYS A 204 12.55 23.34 -4.82
N LYS A 205 12.68 22.75 -3.63
CA LYS A 205 13.51 21.56 -3.47
C LYS A 205 12.87 20.43 -4.27
N SER A 206 13.41 20.20 -5.45
CA SER A 206 13.26 18.95 -6.20
C SER A 206 13.53 17.77 -5.27
N ALA A 207 12.61 16.80 -5.30
CA ALA A 207 12.73 15.36 -5.02
C ALA A 207 13.88 14.78 -4.16
N ARG A 208 14.46 15.51 -3.19
CA ARG A 208 15.66 15.06 -2.45
C ARG A 208 15.41 15.08 -0.94
N SER A 209 14.58 14.13 -0.50
CA SER A 209 14.43 13.75 0.90
C SER A 209 13.94 12.30 1.04
N VAL A 210 14.40 11.41 0.15
CA VAL A 210 14.40 9.96 0.43
C VAL A 210 15.80 9.62 0.94
N ARG A 211 16.04 9.93 2.21
CA ARG A 211 17.12 9.31 2.98
C ARG A 211 16.68 9.23 4.45
N ARG A 212 15.74 8.34 4.72
CA ARG A 212 15.60 7.76 6.06
C ARG A 212 16.41 6.47 6.04
N LYS A 213 17.52 6.50 6.78
CA LYS A 213 18.34 5.34 7.13
C LYS A 213 17.40 4.24 7.65
N ARG A 214 17.41 3.07 7.01
CA ARG A 214 17.02 1.81 7.66
C ARG A 214 18.30 1.14 8.13
N GLN A 215 18.37 0.88 9.43
CA GLN A 215 19.36 0.02 10.07
C GLN A 215 19.11 -1.46 9.67
N PRO A 216 20.11 -2.35 9.85
CA PRO A 216 20.21 -3.62 9.13
C PRO A 216 19.18 -4.65 9.56
N ASN A 217 18.88 -5.56 8.63
CA ASN A 217 17.92 -6.66 8.80
C ASN A 217 18.39 -7.67 9.85
N ALA A 218 17.41 -8.17 10.60
CA ALA A 218 17.51 -9.28 11.52
C ALA A 218 17.92 -10.56 10.79
N GLY A 219 19.08 -11.08 11.15
CA GLY A 219 19.31 -12.52 11.26
C GLY A 219 19.43 -12.80 12.74
N ASP A 220 18.36 -13.30 13.35
CA ASP A 220 18.31 -14.15 14.54
C ASP A 220 16.84 -14.38 14.89
N LEU A 221 16.48 -15.67 14.98
CA LEU A 221 15.16 -16.33 15.13
C LEU A 221 14.49 -16.74 13.82
#